data_AF-A0A7J8LJU1-F1
#
_entry.id   AF-A0A7J8LJU1-F1
#
_cell.length_a   1.000
_cell.length_b   1.000
_cell.length_c   1.000
_cell.angle_alpha   90.00
_cell.angle_beta   90.00
_cell.angle_gamma   90.00
#
_symmetry.space_group_name_H-M   'P 1'
#
loop_
_entity.id
_entity.type
_entity.pdbx_description
1 polymer ?
#
loop_
_entity_poly.entity_id
_entity_poly.type
_entity_poly.pdbx_seq_one_letter_code
_entity_poly.pdbx_strand_id
1 'polypeptide(L)'
;MCVALEKEKKMVVVALLDANETWFCKAYFNYNAKCDSTDNNLAEAFNASIVQAKSKPIIRMLNDIRLAFMERIVSKRKTILEWKGLCGLLIRAKLDKSIKASTKWNVHFNGNYGYEIMRGRITYIVTLERVTYSCRLWGLPGIPCAHAVCAIYNKKEDPEKYLAKWYSKEIYMRTYEYALQPDLWEKTRNEKISPPKFNIMPEGPKRSR
;
A
#
# COMPACT_ATOMS: atom_id res chain seq x y z
N MET A 1 5.34 -9.34 -23.52
CA MET A 1 6.05 -8.10 -23.13
C MET A 1 5.09 -7.22 -22.37
N CYS A 2 5.39 -6.87 -21.10
CA CYS A 2 4.54 -5.98 -20.34
C CYS A 2 4.51 -4.60 -21.01
N VAL A 3 3.32 -4.13 -21.42
CA VAL A 3 3.05 -2.77 -21.96
C VAL A 3 3.63 -1.65 -21.06
N ALA A 4 3.90 -1.95 -19.79
CA ALA A 4 4.57 -1.05 -18.85
C ALA A 4 6.04 -0.75 -19.23
N LEU A 5 6.77 -1.69 -19.84
CA LEU A 5 8.18 -1.53 -20.21
C LEU A 5 8.39 -0.60 -21.41
N GLU A 6 7.36 -0.42 -22.25
CA GLU A 6 7.43 0.45 -23.44
C GLU A 6 7.53 1.94 -23.09
N LYS A 7 7.21 2.31 -21.83
CA LYS A 7 7.30 3.69 -21.33
C LYS A 7 8.63 4.01 -20.67
N GLU A 8 9.50 3.01 -20.47
CA GLU A 8 10.76 3.16 -19.76
C GLU A 8 11.93 3.44 -20.70
N LYS A 9 13.01 4.03 -20.14
CA LYS A 9 14.23 4.30 -20.91
C LYS A 9 14.79 2.99 -21.49
N LYS A 10 15.15 2.98 -22.78
CA LYS A 10 15.70 1.79 -23.48
C LYS A 10 16.76 1.02 -22.68
N MET A 11 17.68 1.73 -22.03
CA MET A 11 18.74 1.11 -21.23
C MET A 11 18.22 0.34 -20.01
N VAL A 12 17.16 0.83 -19.36
CA VAL A 12 16.51 0.17 -18.23
C VAL A 12 15.76 -1.08 -18.71
N VAL A 13 15.11 -0.99 -19.87
CA VAL A 13 14.40 -2.13 -20.47
C VAL A 13 15.38 -3.25 -20.81
N VAL A 14 16.53 -2.95 -21.41
CA VAL A 14 17.56 -3.94 -21.72
C VAL A 14 18.09 -4.61 -20.44
N ALA A 15 18.45 -3.82 -19.43
CA ALA A 15 18.92 -4.38 -18.16
C ALA A 15 17.86 -5.24 -17.43
N LEU A 16 16.58 -4.90 -17.56
CA LEU A 16 15.48 -5.71 -17.01
C LEU A 16 15.24 -6.99 -17.80
N LEU A 17 15.45 -6.98 -19.11
CA LEU A 17 15.37 -8.18 -19.95
C LEU A 17 16.50 -9.17 -19.64
N ASP A 18 17.68 -8.67 -19.27
CA ASP A 18 18.82 -9.50 -18.86
C ASP A 18 18.71 -9.99 -17.41
N ALA A 19 17.83 -9.38 -16.60
CA ALA A 19 17.60 -9.74 -15.21
C ALA A 19 16.59 -10.89 -15.08
N ASN A 20 16.69 -11.65 -13.98
CA ASN A 20 15.73 -12.71 -13.71
C ASN A 20 14.32 -12.12 -13.46
N GLU A 21 13.39 -12.45 -14.36
CA GLU A 21 12.01 -11.95 -14.34
C GLU A 21 11.25 -12.24 -13.04
N THR A 22 11.64 -13.28 -12.31
CA THR A 22 11.02 -13.62 -11.02
C THR A 22 11.23 -12.54 -9.94
N TRP A 23 12.24 -11.69 -10.09
CA TRP A 23 12.58 -10.66 -9.11
C TRP A 23 11.73 -9.39 -9.22
N PHE A 24 11.22 -9.07 -10.41
CA PHE A 24 10.55 -7.79 -10.66
C PHE A 24 9.16 -7.93 -11.29
N CYS A 25 8.85 -9.05 -11.95
CA CYS A 25 7.51 -9.25 -12.52
C CYS A 25 6.52 -9.65 -11.42
N LYS A 26 5.48 -8.83 -11.23
CA LYS A 26 4.35 -9.11 -10.30
C LYS A 26 3.73 -10.50 -10.49
N ALA A 27 3.80 -11.05 -11.71
CA ALA A 27 3.35 -12.39 -12.03
C ALA A 27 4.07 -13.49 -11.23
N TYR A 28 5.26 -13.25 -10.68
CA TYR A 28 6.00 -14.23 -9.88
C TYR A 28 5.98 -13.95 -8.38
N PHE A 29 5.36 -12.84 -7.96
CA PHE A 29 5.38 -12.44 -6.56
C PHE A 29 4.52 -13.37 -5.70
N ASN A 30 4.99 -13.62 -4.48
CA ASN A 30 4.23 -14.36 -3.48
C ASN A 30 3.02 -13.52 -3.02
N TYR A 31 2.02 -14.20 -2.46
CA TYR A 31 0.79 -13.55 -2.01
C TYR A 31 0.79 -13.24 -0.52
N ASN A 32 1.92 -13.35 0.17
CA ASN A 32 1.97 -13.27 1.64
C ASN A 32 1.81 -11.82 2.11
N ALA A 33 2.44 -10.88 1.40
CA ALA A 33 2.44 -9.46 1.76
C ALA A 33 1.06 -8.80 1.62
N LYS A 34 0.16 -9.35 0.78
CA LYS A 34 -1.15 -8.76 0.46
C LYS A 34 -1.06 -7.26 0.09
N CYS A 35 -0.04 -6.91 -0.68
CA CYS A 35 0.26 -5.55 -1.10
C CYS A 35 0.55 -5.53 -2.60
N ASP A 36 0.00 -4.55 -3.30
CA ASP A 36 0.26 -4.32 -4.73
C ASP A 36 1.30 -3.21 -4.99
N SER A 37 1.75 -2.53 -3.93
CA SER A 37 2.85 -1.56 -4.00
C SER A 37 4.17 -2.30 -4.14
N THR A 38 4.90 -1.99 -5.20
CA THR A 38 6.23 -2.58 -5.50
C THR A 38 7.26 -1.47 -5.72
N ASP A 39 6.94 -0.27 -5.25
CA ASP A 39 7.64 0.98 -5.49
C ASP A 39 8.19 1.57 -4.19
N ASN A 40 9.07 2.55 -4.35
CA ASN A 40 9.69 3.30 -3.27
C ASN A 40 8.76 4.38 -2.67
N ASN A 41 7.47 4.40 -3.03
CA ASN A 41 6.49 5.41 -2.62
C ASN A 41 6.44 5.60 -1.10
N LEU A 42 6.60 4.52 -0.31
CA LEU A 42 6.62 4.61 1.15
C LEU A 42 7.82 5.41 1.66
N ALA A 43 9.00 5.15 1.09
CA ALA A 43 10.23 5.85 1.46
C ALA A 43 10.18 7.31 0.99
N GLU A 44 9.65 7.57 -0.21
CA GLU A 44 9.47 8.94 -0.71
C GLU A 44 8.48 9.74 0.14
N ALA A 45 7.33 9.16 0.46
CA ALA A 45 6.33 9.80 1.32
C ALA A 45 6.87 10.08 2.73
N PHE A 46 7.63 9.14 3.30
CA PHE A 46 8.29 9.35 4.59
C PHE A 46 9.32 10.48 4.50
N ASN A 47 10.23 10.43 3.53
CA ASN A 47 11.24 11.47 3.33
C ASN A 47 10.61 12.85 3.13
N ALA A 48 9.55 12.93 2.32
CA ALA A 48 8.78 14.16 2.11
C ALA A 48 8.20 14.71 3.42
N SER A 49 7.69 13.83 4.30
CA SER A 49 7.10 14.25 5.58
C SER A 49 8.12 14.82 6.58
N ILE A 50 9.41 14.51 6.44
CA ILE A 50 10.46 14.94 7.38
C ILE A 50 11.44 15.95 6.79
N VAL A 51 11.22 16.45 5.56
CA VAL A 51 12.15 17.38 4.88
C VAL A 51 12.53 18.57 5.76
N GLN A 52 11.54 19.24 6.37
CA GLN A 52 11.78 20.40 7.21
C GLN A 52 12.44 20.05 8.55
N ALA A 53 12.20 18.84 9.08
CA ALA A 53 12.85 18.39 10.30
C ALA A 53 14.35 18.14 10.04
N LYS A 54 14.69 17.58 8.87
CA LYS A 54 16.07 17.27 8.48
C LYS A 54 16.99 18.49 8.35
N SER A 55 16.44 19.70 8.20
CA SER A 55 17.25 20.92 8.16
C SER A 55 17.56 21.49 9.55
N LYS A 56 17.15 20.81 10.63
CA LYS A 56 17.30 21.29 12.02
C LYS A 56 18.38 20.47 12.76
N PRO A 57 18.97 21.01 13.84
CA PRO A 57 19.89 20.25 14.69
C PRO A 57 19.27 18.95 15.20
N ILE A 58 20.09 17.91 15.42
CA ILE A 58 19.64 16.54 15.70
C ILE A 58 18.53 16.43 16.76
N ILE A 59 18.67 17.13 17.89
CA ILE A 59 17.68 17.11 18.97
C ILE A 59 16.34 17.69 18.51
N ARG A 60 16.37 18.78 17.74
CA ARG A 60 15.16 19.43 17.23
C ARG A 60 14.52 18.64 16.09
N MET A 61 15.33 18.04 15.22
CA MET A 61 14.87 17.10 14.19
C MET A 61 14.12 15.91 14.81
N LEU A 62 14.71 15.26 15.82
CA LEU A 62 14.09 14.12 16.49
C LEU A 62 12.80 14.51 17.20
N ASN A 63 12.77 15.67 17.87
CA ASN A 63 11.55 16.17 18.51
C ASN A 63 10.43 16.46 17.50
N ASP A 64 10.75 17.09 16.36
CA ASP A 64 9.75 17.37 15.32
C ASP A 64 9.19 16.08 14.70
N ILE A 65 10.07 15.10 14.42
CA ILE A 65 9.63 13.78 13.96
C ILE A 65 8.72 13.13 15.00
N ARG A 66 9.12 13.12 16.28
CA ARG A 66 8.31 12.56 17.38
C ARG A 66 6.93 13.21 17.45
N LEU A 67 6.85 14.54 17.39
CA LEU A 67 5.58 15.28 17.41
C LEU A 67 4.70 14.92 16.20
N ALA A 68 5.27 14.88 15.00
CA ALA A 68 4.54 14.50 13.79
C ALA A 68 3.97 13.07 13.87
N PHE A 69 4.71 12.13 14.46
CA PHE A 69 4.20 10.77 14.69
C PHE A 69 3.09 10.74 15.74
N MET A 70 3.20 11.48 16.84
CA MET A 70 2.13 11.58 17.85
C MET A 70 0.83 12.12 17.23
N GLU A 71 0.91 13.23 16.49
CA GLU A 71 -0.23 13.82 15.78
C GLU A 71 -0.83 12.84 14.77
N ARG A 72 0.02 12.11 14.04
CA ARG A 72 -0.42 11.09 13.10
C ARG A 72 -1.16 9.96 13.80
N ILE A 73 -0.66 9.42 14.92
CA ILE A 73 -1.34 8.37 15.68
C ILE A 73 -2.74 8.83 16.10
N VAL A 74 -2.85 10.04 16.66
CA VAL A 74 -4.15 10.61 17.07
C VAL A 74 -5.08 10.80 15.87
N SER A 75 -4.58 11.35 14.77
CA SER A 75 -5.35 11.52 13.53
C SER A 75 -5.86 10.19 13.00
N LYS A 76 -5.00 9.16 12.93
CA LYS A 76 -5.39 7.84 12.45
C LYS A 76 -6.43 7.18 13.35
N ARG A 77 -6.30 7.28 14.67
CA ARG A 77 -7.32 6.80 15.62
C ARG A 77 -8.68 7.42 15.35
N LYS A 78 -8.75 8.75 15.21
CA LYS A 78 -10.00 9.47 14.87
C LYS A 78 -10.60 8.97 13.56
N THR A 79 -9.78 8.87 12.51
CA THR A 79 -10.24 8.38 11.19
C THR A 79 -10.85 6.98 11.28
N ILE A 80 -10.30 6.05 12.06
CA ILE A 80 -10.84 4.69 12.16
C ILE A 80 -12.20 4.67 12.86
N LEU A 81 -12.41 5.52 13.87
CA LEU A 81 -13.68 5.61 14.58
C LEU A 81 -14.81 6.04 13.62
N GLU A 82 -14.49 6.88 12.64
CA GLU A 82 -15.41 7.34 11.60
C GLU A 82 -15.72 6.29 10.52
N TRP A 83 -15.01 5.16 10.48
CA TRP A 83 -15.27 4.12 9.48
C TRP A 83 -16.61 3.44 9.74
N LYS A 84 -17.51 3.54 8.75
CA LYS A 84 -18.82 2.88 8.73
C LYS A 84 -18.75 1.40 8.33
N GLY A 85 -17.73 1.01 7.58
CA GLY A 85 -17.53 -0.35 7.06
C GLY A 85 -16.46 -1.14 7.81
N LEU A 86 -16.15 -2.32 7.26
CA LEU A 86 -15.08 -3.20 7.73
C LEU A 86 -13.69 -2.72 7.30
N CYS A 87 -13.63 -1.85 6.28
CA CYS A 87 -12.39 -1.31 5.73
C CYS A 87 -12.42 0.21 5.54
N GLY A 88 -11.24 0.80 5.31
CA GLY A 88 -11.08 2.23 5.08
C GLY A 88 -11.47 2.70 3.69
N LEU A 89 -11.75 4.01 3.56
CA LEU A 89 -12.25 4.63 2.33
C LEU A 89 -11.43 4.31 1.07
N LEU A 90 -10.09 4.27 1.17
CA LEU A 90 -9.22 3.96 0.02
C LEU A 90 -9.40 2.52 -0.47
N ILE A 91 -9.53 1.57 0.46
CA ILE A 91 -9.74 0.15 0.14
C ILE A 91 -11.15 -0.05 -0.38
N ARG A 92 -12.14 0.61 0.25
CA ARG A 92 -13.52 0.64 -0.20
C ARG A 92 -13.62 1.17 -1.64
N ALA A 93 -12.96 2.27 -1.97
CA ALA A 93 -12.94 2.82 -3.32
C ALA A 93 -12.33 1.85 -4.36
N LYS A 94 -11.27 1.11 -3.99
CA LYS A 94 -10.71 0.05 -4.85
C LYS A 94 -11.69 -1.09 -5.05
N LEU A 95 -12.36 -1.53 -3.98
CA LEU A 95 -13.38 -2.58 -4.05
C LEU A 95 -14.59 -2.13 -4.89
N ASP A 96 -15.08 -0.91 -4.71
CA ASP A 96 -16.18 -0.34 -5.49
C ASP A 96 -15.84 -0.26 -6.98
N LYS A 97 -14.57 -0.01 -7.33
CA LYS A 97 -14.10 -0.08 -8.72
C LYS A 97 -14.19 -1.51 -9.26
N SER A 98 -13.81 -2.51 -8.47
CA SER A 98 -13.97 -3.93 -8.84
C SER A 98 -15.46 -4.30 -8.99
N ILE A 99 -16.32 -3.83 -8.10
CA ILE A 99 -17.79 -4.03 -8.14
C ILE A 99 -18.38 -3.41 -9.42
N LYS A 100 -18.02 -2.18 -9.75
CA LYS A 100 -18.47 -1.55 -11.00
C LYS A 100 -17.98 -2.29 -12.24
N ALA A 101 -16.78 -2.88 -12.18
CA ALA A 101 -16.22 -3.66 -13.27
C ALA A 101 -16.85 -5.06 -13.40
N SER A 102 -17.40 -5.62 -12.31
CA SER A 102 -17.98 -6.98 -12.28
C SER A 102 -19.27 -7.08 -13.10
N THR A 103 -20.01 -5.98 -13.27
CA THR A 103 -21.26 -5.93 -14.06
C THR A 103 -21.07 -6.27 -15.55
N LYS A 104 -19.82 -6.26 -16.04
CA LYS A 104 -19.48 -6.56 -17.44
C LYS A 104 -19.21 -8.04 -17.70
N TRP A 105 -19.35 -8.89 -16.69
CA TRP A 105 -18.98 -10.29 -16.73
C TRP A 105 -20.18 -11.18 -16.41
N ASN A 106 -20.26 -12.30 -17.12
CA ASN A 106 -21.26 -13.34 -16.88
C ASN A 106 -20.66 -14.41 -15.97
N VAL A 107 -21.44 -14.92 -15.04
CA VAL A 107 -21.03 -15.94 -14.07
C VAL A 107 -21.79 -17.24 -14.31
N HIS A 108 -21.05 -18.33 -14.43
CA HIS A 108 -21.58 -19.69 -14.49
C HIS A 108 -21.02 -20.47 -13.31
N PHE A 109 -21.93 -20.99 -12.47
CA PHE A 109 -21.58 -21.74 -11.28
C PHE A 109 -21.66 -23.25 -11.59
N ASN A 110 -20.63 -24.01 -11.20
CA ASN A 110 -20.56 -25.44 -11.47
C ASN A 110 -21.34 -26.32 -10.48
N GLY A 111 -22.09 -25.73 -9.54
CA GLY A 111 -22.85 -26.45 -8.51
C GLY A 111 -22.05 -26.81 -7.25
N ASN A 112 -20.74 -26.54 -7.20
CA ASN A 112 -19.90 -26.82 -6.03
C ASN A 112 -19.08 -25.59 -5.58
N TYR A 113 -17.80 -25.49 -5.97
CA TYR A 113 -16.91 -24.39 -5.55
C TYR A 113 -16.35 -23.56 -6.70
N GLY A 114 -16.64 -23.96 -7.95
CA GLY A 114 -16.04 -23.40 -9.15
C GLY A 114 -16.98 -22.45 -9.87
N TYR A 115 -16.42 -21.32 -10.29
CA TYR A 115 -17.12 -20.32 -11.10
C TYR A 115 -16.34 -20.06 -12.38
N GLU A 116 -17.05 -20.09 -13.50
CA GLU A 116 -16.55 -19.61 -14.79
C GLU A 116 -17.08 -18.20 -15.02
N ILE A 117 -16.16 -17.25 -15.14
CA ILE A 117 -16.46 -15.84 -15.34
C ILE A 117 -16.09 -15.46 -16.77
N MET A 118 -17.09 -15.16 -17.58
CA MET A 118 -16.92 -14.99 -19.03
C MET A 118 -17.24 -13.58 -19.50
N ARG A 119 -16.48 -13.13 -20.50
CA ARG A 119 -16.79 -11.95 -21.31
C ARG A 119 -16.28 -12.15 -22.73
N GLY A 120 -17.20 -12.38 -23.67
CA GLY A 120 -16.84 -12.72 -25.04
C GLY A 120 -16.06 -14.04 -25.08
N ARG A 121 -14.84 -14.01 -25.62
CA ARG A 121 -13.94 -15.18 -25.72
C ARG A 121 -13.02 -15.38 -24.50
N ILE A 122 -13.09 -14.49 -23.51
CA ILE A 122 -12.22 -14.52 -22.33
C ILE A 122 -12.99 -15.19 -21.19
N THR A 123 -12.39 -16.23 -20.61
CA THR A 123 -12.93 -16.97 -19.47
C THR A 123 -11.92 -17.03 -18.34
N TYR A 124 -12.36 -16.75 -17.12
CA TYR A 124 -11.59 -16.91 -15.90
C TYR A 124 -12.24 -17.92 -14.98
N ILE A 125 -11.44 -18.82 -14.42
CA ILE A 125 -11.88 -19.74 -13.36
C ILE A 125 -11.57 -19.13 -12.01
N VAL A 126 -12.57 -19.11 -11.13
CA VAL A 126 -12.52 -18.61 -9.76
C VAL A 126 -12.99 -19.70 -8.81
N THR A 127 -12.19 -20.00 -7.78
CA THR A 127 -12.58 -20.88 -6.67
C THR A 127 -12.48 -20.09 -5.37
N LEU A 128 -13.60 -19.93 -4.66
CA LEU A 128 -13.65 -19.10 -3.44
C LEU A 128 -12.93 -19.74 -2.24
N GLU A 129 -12.94 -21.07 -2.10
CA GLU A 129 -12.36 -21.77 -0.94
C GLU A 129 -10.84 -21.84 -0.95
N ARG A 130 -10.25 -22.25 -2.08
CA ARG A 130 -8.79 -22.41 -2.21
C ARG A 130 -8.06 -21.10 -2.49
N VAL A 131 -8.81 -20.01 -2.66
CA VAL A 131 -8.29 -18.71 -3.05
C VAL A 131 -7.45 -18.80 -4.34
N THR A 132 -7.82 -19.76 -5.21
CA THR A 132 -7.17 -20.00 -6.49
C THR A 132 -7.93 -19.26 -7.57
N TYR A 133 -7.26 -18.25 -8.14
CA TYR A 133 -7.83 -17.40 -9.17
C TYR A 133 -6.87 -17.34 -10.35
N SER A 134 -7.36 -17.73 -11.51
CA SER A 134 -6.62 -17.66 -12.78
C SER A 134 -6.09 -16.24 -13.07
N CYS A 135 -6.80 -15.19 -12.63
CA CYS A 135 -6.37 -13.82 -12.86
C CYS A 135 -5.25 -13.32 -11.93
N ARG A 136 -4.94 -13.99 -10.80
CA ARG A 136 -3.97 -13.55 -9.75
C ARG A 136 -4.18 -12.15 -9.14
N LEU A 137 -5.08 -11.34 -9.69
CA LEU A 137 -5.33 -9.94 -9.33
C LEU A 137 -5.89 -9.75 -7.92
N TRP A 138 -6.46 -10.79 -7.32
CA TRP A 138 -6.87 -10.77 -5.92
C TRP A 138 -5.76 -11.25 -4.99
N GLY A 139 -4.96 -12.24 -5.40
CA GLY A 139 -3.93 -12.86 -4.56
C GLY A 139 -2.89 -11.86 -4.04
N LEU A 140 -2.43 -10.97 -4.93
CA LEU A 140 -1.40 -9.96 -4.63
C LEU A 140 -1.89 -8.84 -3.70
N PRO A 141 -2.93 -8.05 -4.03
CA PRO A 141 -3.39 -6.98 -3.13
C PRO A 141 -4.22 -7.51 -1.96
N GLY A 142 -4.80 -8.71 -2.03
CA GLY A 142 -5.80 -9.15 -1.06
C GLY A 142 -7.14 -8.43 -1.16
N ILE A 143 -7.40 -7.71 -2.26
CA ILE A 143 -8.67 -7.04 -2.55
C ILE A 143 -9.39 -7.82 -3.68
N PRO A 144 -10.66 -8.23 -3.52
CA PRO A 144 -11.39 -8.94 -4.57
C PRO A 144 -11.34 -8.19 -5.91
N CYS A 145 -10.91 -8.90 -6.95
CA CYS A 145 -10.99 -8.42 -8.33
C CYS A 145 -12.42 -8.54 -8.87
N ALA A 146 -12.69 -7.95 -10.05
CA ALA A 146 -14.03 -8.01 -10.67
C ALA A 146 -14.57 -9.45 -10.82
N HIS A 147 -13.72 -10.41 -11.21
CA HIS A 147 -14.13 -11.81 -11.36
C HIS A 147 -14.50 -12.47 -10.03
N ALA A 148 -13.74 -12.15 -8.98
CA ALA A 148 -14.03 -12.64 -7.63
C ALA A 148 -15.35 -12.06 -7.12
N VAL A 149 -15.59 -10.77 -7.36
CA VAL A 149 -16.85 -10.12 -7.00
C VAL A 149 -18.05 -10.79 -7.69
N CYS A 150 -17.95 -11.17 -8.97
CA CYS A 150 -19.00 -11.93 -9.64
C CYS A 150 -19.34 -13.24 -8.92
N ALA A 151 -18.33 -14.02 -8.55
CA ALA A 151 -18.51 -15.28 -7.82
C ALA A 151 -19.14 -15.04 -6.43
N ILE A 152 -18.65 -14.04 -5.70
CA ILE A 152 -19.15 -13.69 -4.36
C ILE A 152 -20.63 -13.25 -4.42
N TYR A 153 -20.99 -12.40 -5.39
CA TYR A 153 -22.38 -11.98 -5.56
C TYR A 153 -23.29 -13.11 -6.04
N ASN A 154 -22.80 -14.04 -6.86
CA ASN A 154 -23.57 -15.23 -7.22
C ASN A 154 -23.89 -16.09 -5.98
N LYS A 155 -22.96 -16.15 -5.01
CA LYS A 155 -23.16 -16.77 -3.69
C LYS A 155 -24.04 -15.93 -2.74
N LYS A 156 -24.50 -14.75 -3.16
CA LYS A 156 -25.28 -13.78 -2.34
C LYS A 156 -24.54 -13.30 -1.09
N GLU A 157 -23.21 -13.20 -1.16
CA GLU A 157 -22.38 -12.71 -0.08
C GLU A 157 -21.83 -11.30 -0.34
N ASP A 158 -21.29 -10.67 0.69
CA ASP A 158 -20.70 -9.33 0.60
C ASP A 158 -19.20 -9.42 0.28
N PRO A 159 -18.73 -8.83 -0.85
CA PRO A 159 -17.32 -8.77 -1.19
C PRO A 159 -16.41 -8.12 -0.14
N GLU A 160 -16.95 -7.25 0.71
CA GLU A 160 -16.15 -6.62 1.76
C GLU A 160 -15.62 -7.64 2.79
N LYS A 161 -16.35 -8.74 3.01
CA LYS A 161 -15.93 -9.83 3.91
C LYS A 161 -14.75 -10.65 3.37
N TYR A 162 -14.45 -10.49 2.09
CA TYR A 162 -13.39 -11.21 1.38
C TYR A 162 -12.09 -10.39 1.24
N LEU A 163 -12.03 -9.21 1.86
CA LEU A 163 -10.80 -8.45 1.97
C LEU A 163 -9.78 -9.19 2.84
N ALA A 164 -8.50 -9.08 2.48
CA ALA A 164 -7.43 -9.59 3.32
C ALA A 164 -7.48 -8.96 4.72
N LYS A 165 -7.19 -9.77 5.75
CA LYS A 165 -7.24 -9.37 7.16
C LYS A 165 -6.51 -8.05 7.46
N TRP A 166 -5.45 -7.74 6.73
CA TRP A 166 -4.64 -6.53 6.90
C TRP A 166 -5.40 -5.22 6.64
N TYR A 167 -6.52 -5.28 5.92
CA TYR A 167 -7.39 -4.11 5.67
C TYR A 167 -8.53 -3.98 6.69
N SER A 168 -8.66 -4.90 7.63
CA SER A 168 -9.75 -4.87 8.59
C SER A 168 -9.59 -3.70 9.56
N LYS A 169 -10.73 -3.17 9.99
CA LYS A 169 -10.80 -2.16 11.04
C LYS A 169 -10.05 -2.59 12.31
N GLU A 170 -10.16 -3.86 12.68
CA GLU A 170 -9.50 -4.43 13.87
C GLU A 170 -7.97 -4.35 13.77
N ILE A 171 -7.38 -4.85 12.68
CA ILE A 171 -5.92 -4.82 12.51
C ILE A 171 -5.42 -3.38 12.42
N TYR A 172 -6.18 -2.51 11.78
CA TYR A 172 -5.84 -1.09 11.71
C TYR A 172 -5.88 -0.45 13.11
N MET A 173 -6.89 -0.73 13.95
CA MET A 173 -6.93 -0.25 15.34
C MET A 173 -5.72 -0.73 16.13
N ARG A 174 -5.41 -2.02 16.07
CA ARG A 174 -4.25 -2.62 16.76
C ARG A 174 -2.93 -1.96 16.34
N THR A 175 -2.79 -1.63 15.06
CA THR A 175 -1.58 -0.96 14.53
C THR A 175 -1.33 0.40 15.21
N TYR A 176 -2.39 1.13 15.57
CA TYR A 176 -2.30 2.45 16.19
C TYR A 176 -2.69 2.43 17.68
N GLU A 177 -2.79 1.26 18.32
CA GLU A 177 -3.26 1.10 19.70
C GLU A 177 -2.30 1.71 20.73
N TYR A 178 -1.00 1.65 20.45
CA TYR A 178 0.03 2.21 21.31
C TYR A 178 0.29 3.68 20.98
N ALA A 179 0.42 4.50 22.02
CA ALA A 179 0.77 5.90 21.91
C ALA A 179 2.27 6.08 22.19
N LEU A 180 2.90 6.97 21.43
CA LEU A 180 4.21 7.49 21.82
C LEU A 180 4.01 8.40 23.03
N GLN A 181 4.73 8.14 24.11
CA GLN A 181 4.67 8.97 25.30
C GLN A 181 5.46 10.28 25.09
N PRO A 182 5.05 11.39 25.72
CA PRO A 182 5.89 12.57 25.80
C PRO A 182 7.20 12.18 26.49
N ASP A 183 8.32 12.51 25.86
CA ASP A 183 9.63 12.24 26.44
C ASP A 183 10.29 13.55 26.86
N LEU A 184 10.70 13.61 28.12
CA LEU A 184 11.59 14.62 28.66
C LEU A 184 12.95 13.94 28.74
N TRP A 185 13.75 14.10 27.67
CA TRP A 185 15.12 13.62 27.62
C TRP A 185 15.82 13.85 28.96
N GLU A 186 16.35 12.78 29.55
CA GLU A 186 17.05 12.87 30.82
C GLU A 186 18.19 13.90 30.70
N LYS A 187 18.20 14.87 31.61
CA LYS A 187 19.25 15.88 31.63
C LYS A 187 20.54 15.21 32.10
N THR A 188 21.45 14.97 31.17
CA THR A 188 22.79 14.47 31.50
C THR A 188 23.59 15.53 32.25
N ARG A 189 24.42 15.11 33.21
CA ARG A 189 25.42 15.99 33.85
C ARG A 189 26.64 16.29 32.96
N ASN A 190 26.68 15.71 31.77
CA ASN A 190 27.75 15.90 30.78
C ASN A 190 27.83 17.37 30.33
N GLU A 191 29.01 17.77 29.84
CA GLU A 191 29.21 19.10 29.28
C GLU A 191 28.23 19.37 28.14
N LYS A 192 27.72 20.61 28.09
CA LYS A 192 26.82 21.05 27.03
C LYS A 192 27.60 21.10 25.72
N ILE A 193 27.13 20.33 24.74
CA ILE A 193 27.64 20.40 23.38
C ILE A 193 27.37 21.81 22.85
N SER A 194 28.43 22.52 22.49
CA SER A 194 28.30 23.83 21.84
C SER A 194 27.62 23.67 20.47
N PRO A 195 26.77 24.61 20.03
CA PRO A 195 26.15 24.54 18.72
C PRO A 195 27.23 24.42 17.63
N PRO A 196 26.97 23.66 16.55
CA PRO A 196 27.88 23.60 15.41
C PRO A 196 28.18 25.01 14.93
N LYS A 197 29.44 25.29 14.60
CA LYS A 197 29.78 26.55 13.95
C LYS A 197 28.98 26.66 12.65
N PHE A 198 28.24 27.75 12.48
CA PHE A 198 27.52 28.02 11.24
C PHE A 198 28.55 28.26 10.14
N ASN A 199 28.78 27.27 9.27
CA ASN A 199 29.53 27.47 8.05
C ASN A 199 28.56 27.95 6.97
N ILE A 200 28.85 29.11 6.38
CA ILE A 200 28.14 29.57 5.17
C ILE A 200 28.44 28.54 4.08
N MET A 201 27.43 27.81 3.60
CA MET A 201 27.62 26.92 2.46
C MET A 201 28.00 27.76 1.24
N PRO A 202 28.99 27.34 0.43
CA PRO A 202 29.22 27.96 -0.87
C PRO A 202 27.91 27.97 -1.66
N GLU A 203 27.58 29.10 -2.29
CA GLU A 203 26.41 29.18 -3.16
C GLU A 203 26.46 28.03 -4.17
N GLY A 204 25.50 27.11 -4.09
CA GLY A 204 25.39 26.02 -5.04
C GLY A 204 25.20 26.56 -6.47
N PRO A 205 25.60 25.80 -7.49
CA PRO A 205 25.50 26.25 -8.88
C PRO A 205 24.08 26.69 -9.21
N LYS A 206 23.94 27.91 -9.75
CA LYS A 206 22.67 28.48 -10.19
C LYS A 206 22.04 27.53 -11.21
N ARG A 207 20.81 27.08 -10.97
CA ARG A 207 20.04 26.29 -11.95
C ARG A 207 19.90 27.14 -13.23
N SER A 208 20.39 26.63 -14.35
CA SER A 208 20.13 27.28 -15.64
C SER A 208 18.63 27.25 -15.91
N ARG A 209 18.08 28.39 -16.33
CA ARG A 209 16.73 28.50 -16.87
C ARG A 209 16.63 27.73 -18.19
#